data_AF-A0A0Q6DS25-F1
#
_entry.id   AF-A0A0Q6DS25-F1
#
_cell.length_a   1.000
_cell.length_b   1.000
_cell.length_c   1.000
_cell.angle_alpha   90.00
_cell.angle_beta   90.00
_cell.angle_gamma   90.00
#
_symmetry.space_group_name_H-M   'P 1'
#
loop_
_entity.id
_entity.type
_entity.pdbx_description
1 polymer ?
#
loop_
_entity_poly.entity_id
_entity_poly.type
_entity_poly.pdbx_seq_one_letter_code
_entity_poly.pdbx_strand_id
1 'polypeptide(L)'
;MLTNDLPVMAPPDPQADARSLRRRLRAESRESHEALDATFDGMADAAGPDTYARFLLVNEACHRAIEPILERSPLPDVAPGFRVKSRSPSLAADLDAMGLRPLEAPAFPLSAPNAAETVGIVYVLEGSRLGAGFILSRLRGRDLGEAWSKAAFAYLEGPDEPHALRGFLIEATASLGSGDEGERNVDRAVAAADATFRYFLDVERLSRADAERLSSADAERLSSADAERLSRAGERA
;
A
#
# COMPACT_ATOMS: atom_id res chain seq x y z
N MET A 1 59.68 -10.76 14.77
CA MET A 1 58.49 -11.07 13.95
C MET A 1 57.27 -10.73 14.79
N LEU A 2 56.71 -9.53 14.60
CA LEU A 2 55.41 -9.17 15.17
C LEU A 2 54.38 -9.52 14.08
N THR A 3 53.62 -10.59 14.30
CA THR A 3 52.47 -10.94 13.47
C THR A 3 51.38 -9.92 13.77
N ASN A 4 51.15 -9.02 12.82
CA ASN A 4 50.06 -8.06 12.85
C ASN A 4 48.78 -8.82 12.48
N ASP A 5 48.15 -9.46 13.47
CA ASP A 5 46.81 -10.04 13.31
C ASP A 5 45.82 -8.87 13.26
N LEU A 6 45.58 -8.36 12.06
CA LEU A 6 44.41 -7.54 11.78
C LEU A 6 43.17 -8.36 12.21
N PRO A 7 42.21 -7.75 12.93
CA PRO A 7 41.00 -8.46 13.30
C PRO A 7 40.31 -8.93 12.02
N VAL A 8 40.25 -10.25 11.82
CA VAL A 8 39.41 -10.86 10.79
C VAL A 8 38.00 -10.40 11.11
N MET A 9 37.45 -9.48 10.31
CA MET A 9 36.04 -9.12 10.41
C MET A 9 35.24 -10.40 10.30
N ALA A 10 34.47 -10.71 11.35
CA ALA A 10 33.58 -11.85 11.33
C ALA A 10 32.70 -11.77 10.07
N PRO A 11 32.45 -12.90 9.38
CA PRO A 11 31.59 -12.89 8.21
C PRO A 11 30.23 -12.29 8.59
N PRO A 12 29.59 -11.54 7.68
CA PRO A 12 28.29 -10.93 7.94
C PRO A 12 27.29 -12.00 8.41
N ASP A 13 26.55 -11.71 9.49
CA ASP A 13 25.39 -12.52 9.89
C ASP A 13 24.20 -12.05 9.05
N PRO A 14 23.76 -12.85 8.05
CA PRO A 14 22.70 -12.41 7.13
C PRO A 14 21.39 -12.08 7.84
N GLN A 15 21.16 -12.68 9.02
CA GLN A 15 19.99 -12.37 9.82
C GLN A 15 20.14 -11.04 10.57
N ALA A 16 21.34 -10.70 11.04
CA ALA A 16 21.60 -9.42 11.68
C ALA A 16 21.48 -8.26 10.69
N ASP A 17 22.04 -8.44 9.49
CA ASP A 17 22.03 -7.39 8.47
C ASP A 17 20.59 -7.16 7.95
N ALA A 18 19.82 -8.24 7.71
CA ALA A 18 18.41 -8.13 7.34
C ALA A 18 17.56 -7.46 8.43
N ARG A 19 17.86 -7.73 9.72
CA ARG A 19 17.21 -7.00 10.84
C ARG A 19 17.59 -5.51 10.83
N SER A 20 18.84 -5.18 10.50
CA SER A 20 19.31 -3.79 10.38
C SER A 20 18.61 -3.06 9.23
N LEU A 21 18.56 -3.66 8.04
CA LEU A 21 17.83 -3.13 6.88
C LEU A 21 16.35 -2.89 7.22
N ARG A 22 15.68 -3.90 7.80
CA ARG A 22 14.27 -3.76 8.22
C ARG A 22 14.07 -2.61 9.21
N ARG A 23 15.00 -2.46 10.17
CA ARG A 23 14.95 -1.38 11.16
C ARG A 23 15.08 -0.02 10.50
N ARG A 24 16.01 0.15 9.56
CA ARG A 24 16.20 1.40 8.79
C ARG A 24 14.97 1.72 7.96
N LEU A 25 14.51 0.77 7.14
CA LEU A 25 13.27 0.91 6.36
C LEU A 25 12.11 1.37 7.24
N ARG A 26 11.86 0.69 8.36
CA ARG A 26 10.76 1.04 9.28
C ARG A 26 10.94 2.40 9.95
N ALA A 27 12.14 2.72 10.44
CA ALA A 27 12.38 3.92 11.22
C ALA A 27 12.35 5.18 10.35
N GLU A 28 12.93 5.10 9.15
CA GLU A 28 13.11 6.23 8.26
C GLU A 28 11.87 6.46 7.37
N SER A 29 11.07 5.42 7.08
CA SER A 29 9.76 5.58 6.42
C SER A 29 8.59 5.77 7.40
N ARG A 30 8.87 5.97 8.69
CA ARG A 30 7.88 5.93 9.77
C ARG A 30 6.79 6.98 9.62
N GLU A 31 7.17 8.21 9.31
CA GLU A 31 6.24 9.34 9.20
C GLU A 31 5.19 9.10 8.11
N SER A 32 5.64 8.73 6.89
CA SER A 32 4.74 8.44 5.77
C SER A 32 3.88 7.19 6.04
N HIS A 33 4.42 6.18 6.72
CA HIS A 33 3.67 5.00 7.13
C HIS A 33 2.57 5.33 8.16
N GLU A 34 2.90 6.04 9.24
CA GLU A 34 1.94 6.45 10.28
C GLU A 34 0.86 7.39 9.72
N ALA A 35 1.22 8.30 8.80
CA ALA A 35 0.25 9.14 8.10
C ALA A 35 -0.72 8.31 7.24
N LEU A 36 -0.24 7.28 6.54
CA LEU A 36 -1.09 6.41 5.74
C LEU A 36 -2.03 5.58 6.61
N ASP A 37 -1.54 5.03 7.71
CA ASP A 37 -2.36 4.30 8.69
C ASP A 37 -3.48 5.18 9.24
N ALA A 38 -3.15 6.40 9.70
CA ALA A 38 -4.11 7.34 10.26
C ALA A 38 -5.24 7.74 9.28
N THR A 39 -4.96 7.66 7.98
CA THR A 39 -5.92 7.99 6.93
C THR A 39 -7.08 6.99 6.82
N PHE A 40 -6.86 5.75 7.28
CA PHE A 40 -7.87 4.69 7.31
C PHE A 40 -8.29 4.31 8.74
N ASP A 41 -7.97 5.16 9.72
CA ASP A 41 -8.48 4.99 11.08
C ASP A 41 -10.01 4.90 11.09
N GLY A 42 -10.53 4.01 11.92
CA GLY A 42 -11.98 3.76 12.04
C GLY A 42 -12.59 2.98 10.87
N MET A 43 -11.82 2.55 9.86
CA MET A 43 -12.35 1.74 8.75
C MET A 43 -13.07 0.47 9.20
N ALA A 44 -12.69 -0.09 10.35
CA ALA A 44 -13.27 -1.33 10.89
C ALA A 44 -14.30 -1.09 12.01
N ASP A 45 -14.84 0.14 12.10
CA ASP A 45 -15.94 0.49 12.99
C ASP A 45 -17.29 0.40 12.24
N ALA A 46 -18.42 0.47 12.96
CA ALA A 46 -19.74 0.29 12.35
C ALA A 46 -20.05 1.33 11.24
N ALA A 47 -19.55 2.56 11.39
CA ALA A 47 -19.65 3.64 10.40
C ALA A 47 -18.51 3.64 9.36
N GLY A 48 -17.67 2.60 9.35
CA GLY A 48 -16.49 2.48 8.49
C GLY A 48 -16.65 2.03 7.03
N PRO A 49 -17.83 1.61 6.48
CA PRO A 49 -17.91 1.10 5.11
C PRO A 49 -17.34 2.06 4.05
N ASP A 50 -17.62 3.36 4.14
CA ASP A 50 -17.14 4.35 3.18
C ASP A 50 -15.60 4.49 3.25
N THR A 51 -15.04 4.45 4.46
CA THR A 51 -13.59 4.43 4.67
C THR A 51 -12.97 3.13 4.14
N TYR A 52 -13.64 2.00 4.29
CA TYR A 52 -13.21 0.72 3.73
C TYR A 52 -13.26 0.70 2.20
N ALA A 53 -14.32 1.22 1.60
CA ALA A 53 -14.43 1.38 0.14
C ALA A 53 -13.27 2.26 -0.40
N ARG A 54 -12.97 3.37 0.29
CA ARG A 54 -11.83 4.22 -0.06
C ARG A 54 -10.50 3.49 0.07
N PHE A 55 -10.32 2.71 1.13
CA PHE A 55 -9.15 1.86 1.33
C PHE A 55 -8.96 0.89 0.15
N LEU A 56 -10.02 0.22 -0.30
CA LEU A 56 -9.95 -0.67 -1.46
C LEU A 56 -9.60 0.07 -2.76
N LEU A 57 -10.24 1.21 -3.01
CA LEU A 57 -9.99 2.05 -4.18
C LEU A 57 -8.54 2.53 -4.27
N VAL A 58 -7.98 2.98 -3.15
CA VAL A 58 -6.57 3.43 -3.08
C VAL A 58 -5.62 2.26 -3.30
N ASN A 59 -5.87 1.12 -2.65
CA ASN A 59 -5.04 -0.08 -2.82
C ASN A 59 -5.10 -0.60 -4.26
N GLU A 60 -6.28 -0.67 -4.87
CA GLU A 60 -6.43 -1.08 -6.28
C GLU A 60 -5.60 -0.19 -7.19
N ALA A 61 -5.77 1.13 -7.09
CA ALA A 61 -5.09 2.06 -7.97
C ALA A 61 -3.57 2.02 -7.80
N CYS A 62 -3.09 1.85 -6.56
CA CYS A 62 -1.67 1.74 -6.30
C CYS A 62 -1.08 0.42 -6.78
N HIS A 63 -1.73 -0.71 -6.49
CA HIS A 63 -1.28 -2.02 -6.96
C HIS A 63 -1.28 -2.11 -8.49
N ARG A 64 -2.32 -1.62 -9.16
CA ARG A 64 -2.40 -1.56 -10.62
C ARG A 64 -1.27 -0.74 -11.24
N ALA A 65 -0.82 0.33 -10.57
CA ALA A 65 0.29 1.16 -11.04
C ALA A 65 1.67 0.52 -10.79
N ILE A 66 1.86 -0.14 -9.64
CA ILE A 66 3.17 -0.60 -9.18
C ILE A 66 3.50 -2.02 -9.66
N GLU A 67 2.53 -2.94 -9.71
CA GLU A 67 2.78 -4.35 -10.04
C GLU A 67 3.47 -4.54 -11.39
N PRO A 68 3.05 -3.89 -12.50
CA PRO A 68 3.74 -4.03 -13.79
C PRO A 68 5.18 -3.49 -13.77
N ILE A 69 5.49 -2.54 -12.89
CA ILE A 69 6.85 -2.02 -12.72
C ILE A 69 7.73 -3.07 -12.03
N LEU A 70 7.21 -3.73 -10.99
CA LEU A 70 7.92 -4.80 -10.30
C LEU A 70 8.17 -6.01 -11.20
N GLU A 71 7.23 -6.34 -12.09
CA GLU A 71 7.42 -7.42 -13.09
C GLU A 71 8.61 -7.18 -14.04
N ARG A 72 8.91 -5.90 -14.33
CA ARG A 72 10.04 -5.51 -15.20
C ARG A 72 11.28 -5.06 -14.42
N SER A 73 11.24 -5.12 -13.09
CA SER A 73 12.32 -4.70 -12.20
C SER A 73 13.41 -5.78 -12.09
N PRO A 74 14.59 -5.45 -11.55
CA PRO A 74 15.64 -6.43 -11.23
C PRO A 74 15.31 -7.31 -10.01
N LEU A 75 14.03 -7.46 -9.63
CA LEU A 75 13.62 -8.32 -8.51
C LEU A 75 14.18 -9.76 -8.59
N PRO A 76 14.25 -10.42 -9.76
CA PRO A 76 14.86 -11.75 -9.86
C PRO A 76 16.35 -11.77 -9.52
N ASP A 77 17.06 -10.65 -9.68
CA ASP A 77 18.48 -10.54 -9.31
C ASP A 77 18.65 -10.25 -7.80
N VAL A 78 17.69 -9.54 -7.21
CA VAL A 78 17.63 -9.22 -5.77
C VAL A 78 17.28 -10.46 -4.94
N ALA A 79 16.27 -11.22 -5.36
CA ALA A 79 15.76 -12.38 -4.65
C ALA A 79 15.22 -13.43 -5.65
N PRO A 80 16.07 -14.31 -6.19
CA PRO A 80 15.73 -15.24 -7.27
C PRO A 80 14.54 -16.17 -6.97
N GLY A 81 14.35 -16.53 -5.70
CA GLY A 81 13.26 -17.39 -5.24
C GLY A 81 11.97 -16.63 -4.93
N PHE A 82 12.03 -15.31 -4.83
CA PHE A 82 10.91 -14.49 -4.39
C PHE A 82 10.00 -14.09 -5.57
N ARG A 83 8.70 -14.11 -5.34
CA ARG A 83 7.69 -13.65 -6.29
C ARG A 83 6.67 -12.80 -5.55
N VAL A 84 6.47 -11.57 -6.01
CA VAL A 84 5.36 -10.74 -5.57
C VAL A 84 4.10 -11.34 -6.18
N LYS A 85 3.16 -11.78 -5.34
CA LYS A 85 1.84 -12.21 -5.82
C LYS A 85 1.07 -10.97 -6.29
N SER A 86 0.41 -11.03 -7.44
CA SER A 86 -0.46 -9.92 -7.83
C SER A 86 -1.66 -9.84 -6.88
N ARG A 87 -1.99 -8.64 -6.42
CA ARG A 87 -3.18 -8.33 -5.60
C ARG A 87 -4.31 -7.75 -6.45
N SER A 88 -3.98 -7.30 -7.66
CA SER A 88 -4.94 -6.74 -8.62
C SER A 88 -6.19 -7.61 -8.83
N PRO A 89 -6.12 -8.95 -8.93
CA PRO A 89 -7.32 -9.78 -9.09
C PRO A 89 -8.28 -9.73 -7.89
N SER A 90 -7.76 -9.81 -6.65
CA SER A 90 -8.59 -9.74 -5.45
C SER A 90 -9.17 -8.35 -5.24
N LEU A 91 -8.39 -7.30 -5.50
CA LEU A 91 -8.86 -5.92 -5.44
C LEU A 91 -9.97 -5.64 -6.46
N ALA A 92 -9.78 -6.09 -7.71
CA ALA A 92 -10.80 -5.97 -8.75
C ALA A 92 -12.10 -6.71 -8.38
N ALA A 93 -11.99 -7.91 -7.81
CA ALA A 93 -13.15 -8.68 -7.36
C ALA A 93 -13.93 -7.96 -6.24
N ASP A 94 -13.23 -7.35 -5.29
CA ASP A 94 -13.88 -6.57 -4.22
C ASP A 94 -14.56 -5.31 -4.77
N LEU A 95 -13.90 -4.58 -5.69
CA LEU A 95 -14.49 -3.41 -6.33
C LEU A 95 -15.77 -3.78 -7.10
N ASP A 96 -15.72 -4.85 -7.91
CA ASP A 96 -16.87 -5.32 -8.68
C ASP A 96 -18.04 -5.74 -7.76
N ALA A 97 -17.74 -6.50 -6.70
CA ALA A 97 -18.75 -6.94 -5.73
C ALA A 97 -19.42 -5.76 -5.00
N MET A 98 -18.65 -4.70 -4.72
CA MET A 98 -19.13 -3.49 -4.06
C MET A 98 -19.70 -2.44 -5.04
N GLY A 99 -19.63 -2.67 -6.36
CA GLY A 99 -20.06 -1.71 -7.38
C GLY A 99 -19.23 -0.43 -7.42
N LEU A 100 -17.97 -0.51 -6.99
CA LEU A 100 -17.03 0.61 -6.94
C LEU A 100 -16.31 0.76 -8.29
N ARG A 101 -16.09 2.01 -8.71
CA ARG A 101 -15.33 2.30 -9.94
C ARG A 101 -13.87 2.59 -9.59
N PRO A 102 -12.89 1.97 -10.29
CA PRO A 102 -11.47 2.26 -10.10
C PRO A 102 -11.15 3.75 -10.16
N LEU A 103 -10.15 4.18 -9.37
CA LEU A 103 -9.66 5.55 -9.38
C LEU A 103 -8.72 5.79 -10.56
N GLU A 104 -8.79 6.97 -11.14
CA GLU A 104 -7.73 7.49 -12.00
C GLU A 104 -6.58 7.97 -11.10
N ALA A 105 -5.47 7.25 -11.11
CA ALA A 105 -4.27 7.57 -10.34
C ALA A 105 -3.14 8.03 -11.26
N PRO A 106 -2.26 8.95 -10.80
CA PRO A 106 -1.07 9.32 -11.54
C PRO A 106 -0.14 8.12 -11.72
N ALA A 107 0.80 8.23 -12.67
CA ALA A 107 1.83 7.21 -12.81
C ALA A 107 2.70 7.12 -11.55
N PHE A 108 3.10 5.91 -11.17
CA PHE A 108 4.05 5.70 -10.07
C PHE A 108 5.41 6.36 -10.41
N PRO A 109 5.99 7.18 -9.51
CA PRO A 109 7.18 7.98 -9.82
C PRO A 109 8.44 7.16 -10.11
N LEU A 110 8.57 5.94 -9.57
CA LEU A 110 9.71 5.06 -9.83
C LEU A 110 9.39 4.10 -10.99
N SER A 111 9.42 4.60 -12.23
CA SER A 111 8.99 3.85 -13.42
C SER A 111 9.95 2.74 -13.87
N ALA A 112 11.22 2.83 -13.47
CA ALA A 112 12.28 1.87 -13.77
C ALA A 112 13.25 1.73 -12.58
N PRO A 113 12.82 1.11 -11.47
CA PRO A 113 13.60 1.05 -10.25
C PRO A 113 14.85 0.18 -10.43
N ASN A 114 15.97 0.61 -9.83
CA ASN A 114 17.15 -0.24 -9.67
C ASN A 114 16.94 -1.32 -8.58
N ALA A 115 17.95 -2.15 -8.33
CA ALA A 115 17.88 -3.23 -7.33
C ALA A 115 17.53 -2.72 -5.93
N ALA A 116 18.18 -1.65 -5.47
CA ALA A 116 17.91 -1.06 -4.16
C ALA A 116 16.51 -0.46 -4.06
N GLU A 117 16.07 0.28 -5.08
CA GLU A 117 14.72 0.86 -5.11
C GLU A 117 13.64 -0.22 -5.12
N THR A 118 13.89 -1.32 -5.84
CA THR A 118 13.00 -2.50 -5.87
C THR A 118 12.82 -3.10 -4.47
N VAL A 119 13.88 -3.15 -3.66
CA VAL A 119 13.79 -3.60 -2.25
C VAL A 119 12.84 -2.72 -1.45
N GLY A 120 12.96 -1.40 -1.60
CA GLY A 120 12.08 -0.44 -0.94
C GLY A 120 10.61 -0.61 -1.32
N ILE A 121 10.32 -0.75 -2.62
CA ILE A 121 8.96 -0.92 -3.13
C ILE A 121 8.34 -2.23 -2.60
N VAL A 122 9.08 -3.35 -2.70
CA VAL A 122 8.61 -4.67 -2.21
C VAL A 122 8.37 -4.64 -0.71
N TYR A 123 9.24 -3.98 0.06
CA TYR A 123 9.06 -3.83 1.51
C TYR A 123 7.71 -3.20 1.86
N VAL A 124 7.27 -2.17 1.13
CA VAL A 124 5.98 -1.51 1.37
C VAL A 124 4.81 -2.41 1.00
N LEU A 125 4.82 -2.99 -0.22
CA LEU A 125 3.71 -3.83 -0.69
C LEU A 125 3.53 -5.12 0.12
N GLU A 126 4.62 -5.69 0.62
CA GLU A 126 4.56 -6.92 1.44
C GLU A 126 4.43 -6.60 2.93
N GLY A 127 4.81 -5.40 3.37
CA GLY A 127 4.62 -4.91 4.74
C GLY A 127 3.16 -4.62 5.08
N SER A 128 2.38 -4.08 4.12
CA SER A 128 0.96 -3.75 4.27
C SER A 128 0.07 -4.95 4.62
N ARG A 129 0.55 -6.17 4.34
CA ARG A 129 -0.14 -7.44 4.57
C ARG A 129 -0.33 -7.80 6.04
N LEU A 130 0.61 -7.39 6.90
CA LEU A 130 0.44 -7.52 8.34
C LEU A 130 -0.72 -6.64 8.84
N GLY A 131 -0.93 -5.48 8.21
CA GLY A 131 -2.08 -4.61 8.44
C GLY A 131 -3.38 -5.25 7.97
N ALA A 132 -3.40 -5.84 6.77
CA ALA A 132 -4.58 -6.49 6.20
C ALA A 132 -5.16 -7.60 7.09
N GLY A 133 -4.32 -8.47 7.65
CA GLY A 133 -4.76 -9.54 8.57
C GLY A 133 -5.36 -9.00 9.88
N PHE A 134 -4.81 -7.91 10.41
CA PHE A 134 -5.36 -7.23 11.60
C PHE A 134 -6.72 -6.58 11.31
N ILE A 135 -6.83 -5.89 10.17
CA ILE A 135 -8.08 -5.28 9.71
C ILE A 135 -9.17 -6.36 9.56
N LEU A 136 -8.86 -7.46 8.86
CA LEU A 136 -9.81 -8.56 8.66
C LEU A 136 -10.29 -9.17 9.98
N SER A 137 -9.36 -9.37 10.91
CA SER A 137 -9.66 -9.91 12.24
C SER A 137 -10.57 -8.97 13.04
N ARG A 138 -10.35 -7.65 12.95
CA ARG A 138 -11.21 -6.63 13.59
C ARG A 138 -12.61 -6.56 12.96
N LEU A 139 -12.71 -6.69 11.64
CA LEU A 139 -13.98 -6.73 10.91
C LEU A 139 -14.80 -7.97 11.25
N ARG A 140 -14.16 -9.16 11.25
CA ARG A 140 -14.82 -10.44 11.59
C ARG A 140 -15.21 -10.57 13.07
N GLY A 141 -14.51 -9.87 13.95
CA GLY A 141 -14.79 -9.88 15.39
C GLY A 141 -15.99 -9.01 15.83
N ARG A 142 -16.74 -8.41 14.89
CA ARG A 142 -17.82 -7.46 15.17
C ARG A 142 -19.10 -7.85 14.45
N ASP A 143 -20.23 -7.47 15.03
CA ASP A 143 -21.47 -7.34 14.28
C ASP A 143 -21.42 -6.02 13.49
N LEU A 144 -21.15 -6.13 12.20
CA LEU A 144 -20.98 -5.00 11.31
C LEU A 144 -22.32 -4.32 10.95
N GLY A 145 -23.44 -5.02 11.13
CA GLY A 145 -24.77 -4.52 10.81
C GLY A 145 -25.03 -4.33 9.31
N GLU A 146 -26.24 -3.84 9.00
CA GLU A 146 -26.77 -3.75 7.62
C GLU A 146 -25.92 -2.90 6.67
N ALA A 147 -25.22 -1.89 7.19
CA ALA A 147 -24.39 -0.99 6.38
C ALA A 147 -23.23 -1.70 5.67
N TRP A 148 -22.85 -2.89 6.14
CA TRP A 148 -21.77 -3.72 5.58
C TRP A 148 -22.28 -4.86 4.69
N SER A 149 -23.59 -4.97 4.44
CA SER A 149 -24.20 -6.11 3.71
C SER A 149 -23.65 -6.32 2.29
N LYS A 150 -23.05 -5.28 1.68
CA LYS A 150 -22.42 -5.33 0.36
C LYS A 150 -20.89 -5.41 0.40
N ALA A 151 -20.27 -5.41 1.57
CA ALA A 151 -18.81 -5.40 1.67
C ALA A 151 -18.21 -6.73 1.21
N ALA A 152 -17.13 -6.64 0.44
CA ALA A 152 -16.34 -7.77 -0.01
C ALA A 152 -14.92 -7.68 0.57
N PHE A 153 -14.29 -8.83 0.82
CA PHE A 153 -13.04 -8.93 1.58
C PHE A 153 -11.97 -9.79 0.90
N ALA A 154 -12.09 -10.10 -0.39
CA ALA A 154 -11.17 -10.96 -1.12
C ALA A 154 -9.72 -10.44 -1.08
N TYR A 155 -9.51 -9.12 -1.04
CA TYR A 155 -8.19 -8.51 -0.86
C TYR A 155 -7.61 -8.81 0.52
N LEU A 156 -8.40 -8.63 1.58
CA LEU A 156 -7.98 -8.88 2.95
C LEU A 156 -7.84 -10.39 3.26
N GLU A 157 -8.64 -11.22 2.61
CA GLU A 157 -8.62 -12.68 2.72
C GLU A 157 -7.52 -13.34 1.87
N GLY A 158 -6.81 -12.55 1.06
CA GLY A 158 -5.69 -13.00 0.25
C GLY A 158 -4.68 -13.81 1.10
N PRO A 159 -4.10 -14.88 0.54
CA PRO A 159 -3.38 -15.89 1.32
C PRO A 159 -2.18 -15.26 2.02
N ASP A 160 -2.12 -15.19 3.36
CA ASP A 160 -0.97 -14.67 4.12
C ASP A 160 0.24 -15.63 4.08
N GLU A 161 1.45 -15.07 4.00
CA GLU A 161 2.72 -15.80 4.00
C GLU A 161 3.62 -15.07 5.00
N PRO A 162 3.43 -15.32 6.31
CA PRO A 162 4.03 -14.55 7.40
C PRO A 162 5.57 -14.58 7.46
N HIS A 163 6.23 -15.24 6.50
CA HIS A 163 7.69 -15.34 6.36
C HIS A 163 8.23 -14.87 5.01
N ALA A 164 7.36 -14.57 4.04
CA ALA A 164 7.78 -14.16 2.70
C ALA A 164 8.64 -12.89 2.73
N LEU A 165 8.19 -11.85 3.45
CA LEU A 165 8.97 -10.62 3.60
C LEU A 165 10.29 -10.83 4.36
N ARG A 166 10.30 -11.72 5.36
CA ARG A 166 11.53 -12.02 6.11
C ARG A 166 12.56 -12.73 5.22
N GLY A 167 12.15 -13.73 4.45
CA GLY A 167 13.01 -14.43 3.50
C GLY A 167 13.54 -13.46 2.44
N PHE A 168 12.64 -12.66 1.86
CA PHE A 168 13.00 -11.60 0.92
C PHE A 168 14.07 -10.65 1.47
N LEU A 169 13.90 -10.13 2.69
CA LEU A 169 14.85 -9.19 3.27
C LEU A 169 16.24 -9.80 3.50
N ILE A 170 16.34 -11.11 3.71
CA ILE A 170 17.64 -11.80 3.82
C ILE A 170 18.34 -11.82 2.46
N GLU A 171 17.65 -12.22 1.39
CA GLU A 171 18.20 -12.23 0.03
C GLU A 171 18.54 -10.80 -0.45
N ALA A 172 17.60 -9.87 -0.23
CA ALA A 172 17.76 -8.47 -0.60
C ALA A 172 18.99 -7.84 0.06
N THR A 173 19.22 -8.09 1.35
CA THR A 173 20.37 -7.51 2.06
C THR A 173 21.70 -7.95 1.43
N ALA A 174 21.82 -9.21 1.02
CA ALA A 174 23.00 -9.68 0.32
C ALA A 174 23.20 -8.98 -1.03
N SER A 175 22.10 -8.73 -1.77
CA SER A 175 22.14 -8.04 -3.07
C SER A 175 22.55 -6.56 -2.98
N LEU A 176 22.31 -5.90 -1.84
CA LEU A 176 22.66 -4.48 -1.64
C LEU A 176 24.17 -4.28 -1.47
N GLY A 177 24.93 -5.33 -1.15
CA GLY A 177 26.38 -5.27 -0.95
C GLY A 177 26.77 -4.76 0.43
N SER A 178 28.03 -4.35 0.59
CA SER A 178 28.60 -3.93 1.88
C SER A 178 29.53 -2.72 1.71
N GLY A 179 29.94 -2.12 2.83
CA GLY A 179 30.75 -0.89 2.84
C GLY A 179 29.94 0.33 2.37
N ASP A 180 30.63 1.38 1.92
CA ASP A 180 29.99 2.65 1.57
C ASP A 180 28.97 2.53 0.43
N GLU A 181 29.18 1.60 -0.51
CA GLU A 181 28.21 1.34 -1.58
C GLU A 181 26.98 0.61 -1.05
N GLY A 182 27.16 -0.36 -0.16
CA GLY A 182 26.06 -1.02 0.53
C GLY A 182 25.19 -0.04 1.30
N GLU A 183 25.80 0.87 2.06
CA GLU A 183 25.05 1.90 2.78
C GLU A 183 24.27 2.83 1.84
N ARG A 184 24.87 3.28 0.73
CA ARG A 184 24.14 4.06 -0.30
C ARG A 184 22.98 3.28 -0.92
N ASN A 185 23.13 1.97 -1.08
CA ASN A 185 22.04 1.12 -1.58
C ASN A 185 20.93 0.96 -0.54
N VAL A 186 21.26 0.86 0.75
CA VAL A 186 20.25 0.90 1.82
C VAL A 186 19.53 2.25 1.84
N ASP A 187 20.25 3.38 1.71
CA ASP A 187 19.64 4.71 1.62
C ASP A 187 18.65 4.83 0.45
N ARG A 188 19.00 4.27 -0.72
CA ARG A 188 18.10 4.21 -1.89
C ARG A 188 16.87 3.35 -1.63
N ALA A 189 17.03 2.20 -0.98
CA ALA A 189 15.91 1.33 -0.62
C ALA A 189 14.95 2.05 0.35
N VAL A 190 15.48 2.77 1.34
CA VAL A 190 14.70 3.60 2.26
C VAL A 190 13.95 4.71 1.52
N ALA A 191 14.65 5.47 0.66
CA ALA A 191 14.03 6.54 -0.12
C ALA A 191 12.91 6.02 -1.03
N ALA A 192 13.09 4.84 -1.63
CA ALA A 192 12.05 4.20 -2.45
C ALA A 192 10.85 3.71 -1.64
N ALA A 193 11.07 3.16 -0.45
CA ALA A 193 9.97 2.80 0.46
C ALA A 193 9.15 4.05 0.85
N ASP A 194 9.83 5.12 1.23
CA ASP A 194 9.20 6.39 1.59
C ASP A 194 8.42 7.01 0.40
N ALA A 195 9.02 7.02 -0.80
CA ALA A 195 8.33 7.44 -2.03
C ALA A 195 7.09 6.58 -2.33
N THR A 196 7.15 5.28 -2.04
CA THR A 196 6.01 4.37 -2.22
C THR A 196 4.88 4.70 -1.24
N PHE A 197 5.16 4.93 0.05
CA PHE A 197 4.13 5.39 1.00
C PHE A 197 3.53 6.74 0.61
N ARG A 198 4.35 7.70 0.17
CA ARG A 198 3.84 9.00 -0.28
C ARG A 198 2.95 8.88 -1.51
N TYR A 199 3.26 7.97 -2.42
CA TYR A 199 2.39 7.70 -3.55
C TYR A 199 1.02 7.18 -3.12
N PHE A 200 0.94 6.28 -2.13
CA PHE A 200 -0.35 5.87 -1.55
C PHE A 200 -1.12 7.05 -0.94
N LEU A 201 -0.43 7.93 -0.20
CA LEU A 201 -1.01 9.15 0.36
C LEU A 201 -1.51 10.13 -0.71
N ASP A 202 -0.80 10.25 -1.83
CA ASP A 202 -1.22 11.10 -2.95
C ASP A 202 -2.48 10.56 -3.63
N VAL A 203 -2.53 9.25 -3.88
CA VAL A 203 -3.73 8.58 -4.43
C VAL A 203 -4.91 8.69 -3.47
N GLU A 204 -4.68 8.60 -2.16
CA GLU A 204 -5.74 8.79 -1.17
C GLU A 204 -6.30 10.21 -1.17
N ARG A 205 -5.43 11.23 -1.23
CA ARG A 205 -5.87 12.63 -1.34
C ARG A 205 -6.74 12.87 -2.57
N LEU A 206 -6.38 12.27 -3.70
CA LEU A 206 -7.19 12.32 -4.92
C LEU A 206 -8.55 11.64 -4.73
N SER A 207 -8.55 10.45 -4.10
CA SER A 207 -9.78 9.72 -3.77
C SER A 207 -10.75 10.55 -2.91
N ARG A 208 -10.24 11.22 -1.86
CA ARG A 208 -11.07 12.11 -1.03
C ARG A 208 -11.64 13.29 -1.83
N ALA A 209 -10.80 13.94 -2.65
CA ALA A 209 -11.23 15.06 -3.48
C ALA A 209 -12.29 14.65 -4.51
N ASP A 210 -12.21 13.43 -5.07
CA ASP A 210 -13.22 12.89 -5.98
C ASP A 210 -14.55 12.62 -5.28
N ALA A 211 -14.51 12.05 -4.07
CA ALA A 211 -15.71 11.81 -3.27
C ALA A 211 -16.41 13.12 -2.88
N GLU A 212 -15.65 14.14 -2.46
CA GLU A 212 -16.18 15.47 -2.13
C GLU A 212 -16.82 16.16 -3.35
N ARG A 213 -16.21 16.04 -4.54
CA ARG A 213 -16.77 16.56 -5.80
C ARG A 213 -18.07 15.86 -6.22
N LEU A 214 -18.13 14.54 -6.11
CA LEU A 214 -19.34 13.76 -6.43
C LEU A 214 -20.49 14.12 -5.48
N SER A 215 -20.22 14.20 -4.18
CA SER A 215 -21.21 14.59 -3.17
C SER A 215 -21.76 16.01 -3.43
N SER A 216 -20.89 16.96 -3.76
CA SER A 216 -21.29 18.34 -4.08
C SER A 216 -22.16 18.42 -5.33
N ALA A 217 -21.77 17.71 -6.40
CA ALA A 217 -22.54 17.67 -7.65
C ALA A 217 -23.91 17.03 -7.48
N ASP A 218 -24.04 16.02 -6.61
CA ASP A 218 -25.33 15.39 -6.31
C ASP A 218 -26.23 16.30 -5.47
N ALA A 219 -25.67 17.06 -4.52
CA ALA A 219 -26.41 18.06 -3.76
C ALA A 219 -26.96 19.17 -4.67
N GLU A 220 -26.16 19.66 -5.63
CA GLU A 220 -26.59 20.66 -6.62
C GLU A 220 -27.71 20.12 -7.54
N ARG A 221 -27.59 18.86 -8.00
CA ARG A 221 -28.63 18.21 -8.82
C ARG A 221 -29.95 18.06 -8.08
N LEU A 222 -29.92 17.66 -6.81
CA LEU A 222 -31.12 17.54 -5.97
C LEU A 222 -31.78 18.91 -5.76
N SER A 223 -30.99 19.94 -5.45
CA SER A 223 -31.50 21.31 -5.29
C SER A 223 -32.14 21.86 -6.57
N SER A 224 -31.52 21.63 -7.74
CA SER A 224 -32.07 22.03 -9.03
C SER A 224 -33.37 21.30 -9.36
N ALA A 225 -33.45 20.00 -9.07
CA ALA A 225 -34.66 19.21 -9.30
C ALA A 225 -35.82 19.66 -8.41
N ASP A 226 -35.54 20.03 -7.16
CA ASP A 226 -36.54 20.55 -6.23
C ASP A 226 -37.03 21.95 -6.64
N ALA A 227 -36.13 22.83 -7.11
CA ALA A 227 -36.50 24.14 -7.63
C ALA A 227 -37.41 24.05 -8.87
N GLU A 228 -37.13 23.15 -9.80
CA GLU A 228 -37.99 22.90 -10.97
C GLU A 228 -39.38 22.36 -10.57
N ARG A 229 -39.45 21.46 -9.57
CA ARG A 229 -40.72 20.93 -9.07
C ARG A 229 -41.58 22.02 -8.43
N LEU A 230 -40.98 22.91 -7.64
CA LEU A 230 -41.67 24.03 -7.01
C LEU A 230 -42.18 25.05 -8.04
N SER A 231 -41.39 25.36 -9.07
CA SER A 231 -41.82 26.25 -10.17
C SER A 231 -43.02 25.69 -10.93
N ARG A 232 -43.01 24.39 -11.29
CA ARG A 232 -44.12 23.73 -12.00
C ARG A 232 -45.40 23.59 -11.15
N ALA A 233 -45.26 23.54 -9.83
CA ALA A 233 -46.40 23.52 -8.91
C ALA A 233 -47.06 24.91 -8.77
N GLY A 234 -46.26 25.99 -8.82
CA GLY A 234 -46.75 27.37 -8.76
C GLY A 234 -47.45 27.85 -10.04
N GLU A 235 -47.07 27.35 -11.22
CA GLU A 235 -47.71 27.70 -12.49
C GLU A 235 -49.07 27.01 -12.74
N ARG A 236 -49.43 26.03 -11.91
CA ARG A 236 -50.70 25.27 -12.00
C ARG A 236 -51.74 25.70 -10.96
N ALA A 237 -51.43 26.67 -10.12
CA ALA A 237 -52.33 27.29 -9.14
C ALA A 237 -52.89 28.61 -9.68
#